data_AF-A0A1Q3H311-F1
#
_entry.id   AF-A0A1Q3H311-F1
#
_cell.length_a   1.000
_cell.length_b   1.000
_cell.length_c   1.000
_cell.angle_alpha   90.00
_cell.angle_beta   90.00
_cell.angle_gamma   90.00
#
_symmetry.space_group_name_H-M   'P 1'
#
loop_
_entity.id
_entity.type
_entity.pdbx_description
1 polymer ?
#
loop_
_entity_poly.entity_id
_entity_poly.type
_entity_poly.pdbx_seq_one_letter_code
_entity_poly.pdbx_strand_id
1 'polypeptide(L)'
;MDKAIEKVEKLDINMRFLEAADQIIYKEKIGTKAKFAQDMGVSSQYFSDLKGGKSHVNGHMLKKISSKYPYIDVLYIITGERIQKVSKVDDSLIELYEKKIEQLQEMEVFLQKQIKELREHNEYIWSLVPNAEKKKHKGG
;
A
#
# COMPACT_ATOMS: atom_id res chain seq x y z
N MET A 1 16.97 -0.54 14.49
CA MET A 1 15.74 0.29 14.39
C MET A 1 15.18 0.44 15.79
N ASP A 2 15.09 1.68 16.27
CA ASP A 2 14.87 2.02 17.68
C ASP A 2 13.41 1.82 18.13
N LYS A 3 13.23 1.16 19.28
CA LYS A 3 11.93 0.98 19.96
C LYS A 3 11.20 2.30 20.24
N ALA A 4 11.92 3.42 20.25
CA ALA A 4 11.36 4.75 20.40
C ALA A 4 10.59 5.21 19.16
N ILE A 5 11.10 4.92 17.95
CA ILE A 5 10.48 5.28 16.67
C ILE A 5 9.17 4.50 16.49
N GLU A 6 9.21 3.18 16.74
CA GLU A 6 8.02 2.32 16.66
C GLU A 6 6.91 2.75 17.62
N LYS A 7 7.27 3.28 18.81
CA LYS A 7 6.30 3.80 19.79
C LYS A 7 5.67 5.12 19.34
N VAL A 8 6.44 5.98 18.67
CA VAL A 8 5.95 7.27 18.14
C VAL A 8 4.99 7.03 16.97
N GLU A 9 5.34 6.15 16.02
CA GLU A 9 4.48 5.81 14.87
C GLU A 9 3.14 5.18 15.31
N LYS A 10 3.19 4.30 16.32
CA LYS A 10 1.99 3.66 16.88
C LYS A 10 1.04 4.64 17.58
N LEU A 11 1.59 5.61 18.31
CA LEU A 11 0.81 6.70 18.91
C LEU A 11 0.11 7.54 17.84
N ASP A 12 0.79 7.78 16.73
CA ASP A 12 0.30 8.60 15.63
C ASP A 12 -0.88 7.94 14.89
N ILE A 13 -0.82 6.61 14.65
CA ILE A 13 -1.95 5.83 14.11
C ILE A 13 -3.17 5.88 15.05
N ASN A 14 -2.95 5.70 16.36
CA ASN A 14 -4.03 5.77 17.34
C ASN A 14 -4.74 7.13 17.32
N MET A 15 -3.97 8.22 17.24
CA MET A 15 -4.53 9.56 17.21
C MET A 15 -5.39 9.79 15.97
N ARG A 16 -4.89 9.44 14.77
CA ARG A 16 -5.67 9.55 13.53
C ARG A 16 -6.93 8.67 13.54
N PHE A 17 -6.86 7.48 14.13
CA PHE A 17 -8.03 6.64 14.31
C PHE A 17 -9.07 7.28 15.23
N LEU A 18 -8.65 7.88 16.34
CA LEU A 18 -9.53 8.58 17.27
C LEU A 18 -10.17 9.82 16.63
N GLU A 19 -9.44 10.55 15.79
CA GLU A 19 -9.99 11.63 14.98
C GLU A 19 -11.07 11.14 14.01
N ALA A 20 -10.81 10.04 13.30
CA ALA A 20 -11.80 9.42 12.42
C ALA A 20 -13.03 8.96 13.20
N ALA A 21 -12.85 8.38 14.39
CA ALA A 21 -13.94 8.00 15.27
C ALA A 21 -14.80 9.20 15.68
N ASP A 22 -14.20 10.33 16.03
CA ASP A 22 -14.91 11.55 16.39
C ASP A 22 -15.73 12.11 15.21
N GLN A 23 -15.16 12.07 14.00
CA GLN A 23 -15.89 12.43 12.77
C GLN A 23 -17.10 11.53 12.53
N ILE A 24 -16.94 10.21 12.71
CA ILE A 24 -18.03 9.25 12.55
C ILE A 24 -19.11 9.48 13.61
N ILE A 25 -18.74 9.61 14.89
CA ILE A 25 -19.68 9.80 16.00
C ILE A 25 -20.54 11.05 15.76
N TYR A 26 -19.93 12.14 15.30
CA TYR A 26 -20.62 13.36 14.97
C TYR A 26 -21.56 13.19 13.76
N LYS A 27 -21.05 12.65 12.65
CA LYS A 27 -21.80 12.55 11.38
C LYS A 27 -22.96 11.55 11.46
N GLU A 28 -22.73 10.40 12.08
CA GLU A 28 -23.69 9.30 12.19
C GLU A 28 -24.58 9.41 13.44
N LYS A 29 -24.39 10.46 14.26
CA LYS A 29 -25.15 10.73 15.48
C LYS A 29 -25.20 9.53 16.44
N ILE A 30 -24.07 8.82 16.58
CA ILE A 30 -23.95 7.61 17.44
C ILE A 30 -24.10 7.98 18.92
N GLY A 31 -23.86 9.23 19.30
CA GLY A 31 -24.12 9.77 20.63
C GLY A 31 -22.89 9.76 21.53
N THR A 32 -22.29 8.60 21.80
CA THR A 32 -21.13 8.50 22.70
C THR A 32 -19.97 7.66 22.15
N LYS A 33 -18.74 7.98 22.58
CA LYS A 33 -17.54 7.18 22.28
C LYS A 33 -17.66 5.74 22.79
N ALA A 34 -18.35 5.52 23.92
CA ALA A 34 -18.57 4.19 24.46
C ALA A 34 -19.43 3.32 23.52
N LYS A 35 -20.48 3.89 22.93
CA LYS A 35 -21.31 3.18 21.94
C LYS A 35 -20.53 2.89 20.65
N PHE A 36 -19.71 3.85 20.19
CA PHE A 36 -18.82 3.61 19.05
C PHE A 36 -17.80 2.48 19.33
N ALA A 37 -17.21 2.43 20.53
CA ALA A 37 -16.32 1.35 20.92
C ALA A 37 -17.01 -0.02 20.85
N GLN A 38 -18.25 -0.09 21.34
CA GLN A 38 -19.07 -1.30 21.25
C GLN A 38 -19.36 -1.70 19.80
N ASP A 39 -19.71 -0.77 18.92
CA ASP A 39 -19.88 -1.01 17.48
C ASP A 39 -18.60 -1.59 16.84
N MET A 40 -17.44 -1.10 17.27
CA MET A 40 -16.14 -1.61 16.84
C MET A 40 -15.78 -2.96 17.47
N GLY A 41 -16.54 -3.43 18.46
CA GLY A 41 -16.34 -4.71 19.14
C GLY A 41 -15.23 -4.66 20.19
N VAL A 42 -14.99 -3.49 20.78
CA VAL A 42 -13.99 -3.29 21.84
C VAL A 42 -14.62 -2.63 23.06
N SER A 43 -13.96 -2.75 24.22
CA SER A 43 -14.42 -2.09 25.43
C SER A 43 -14.16 -0.58 25.40
N SER A 44 -14.93 0.19 26.16
CA SER A 44 -14.69 1.62 26.37
C SER A 44 -13.32 1.89 27.01
N GLN A 45 -12.85 0.98 27.87
CA GLN A 45 -11.52 1.06 28.46
C GLN A 45 -10.42 0.91 27.40
N TYR A 46 -10.54 -0.09 26.52
CA TYR A 46 -9.59 -0.28 25.42
C TYR A 46 -9.48 0.96 24.54
N PHE A 47 -10.63 1.58 24.25
CA PHE A 47 -10.69 2.82 23.47
C PHE A 47 -10.01 3.99 24.18
N SER A 48 -10.17 4.11 25.51
CA SER A 48 -9.45 5.10 26.33
C SER A 48 -7.95 4.84 26.35
N ASP A 49 -7.54 3.57 26.37
CA ASP A 49 -6.14 3.14 26.37
C ASP A 49 -5.43 3.45 25.04
N LEU A 50 -6.16 3.59 23.93
CA LEU A 50 -5.60 4.08 22.66
C LEU A 50 -5.04 5.49 22.81
N LYS A 51 -5.77 6.38 23.50
CA LYS A 51 -5.36 7.78 23.72
C LYS A 51 -4.09 7.88 24.58
N GLY A 52 -3.94 6.97 25.54
CA GLY A 52 -2.76 6.91 26.42
C GLY A 52 -1.58 6.13 25.84
N GLY A 53 -1.69 5.59 24.62
CA GLY A 53 -0.67 4.73 24.02
C GLY A 53 -0.44 3.40 24.75
N LYS A 54 -1.40 2.97 25.57
CA LYS A 54 -1.37 1.67 26.28
C LYS A 54 -1.90 0.53 25.41
N SER A 55 -2.77 0.86 24.46
CA SER A 55 -3.32 -0.05 23.46
C SER A 55 -3.03 0.47 22.05
N HIS A 56 -3.26 -0.38 21.04
CA HIS A 56 -3.03 -0.04 19.64
C HIS A 56 -4.25 -0.37 18.80
N VAL A 57 -4.54 0.47 17.81
CA VAL A 57 -5.55 0.16 16.80
C VAL A 57 -5.16 -1.15 16.11
N ASN A 58 -6.11 -2.09 16.07
CA ASN A 58 -5.92 -3.38 15.41
C ASN A 58 -6.59 -3.39 14.02
N GLY A 59 -6.14 -4.32 13.17
CA GLY A 59 -6.65 -4.44 11.80
C GLY A 59 -8.14 -4.73 11.70
N HIS A 60 -8.75 -5.36 12.71
CA HIS A 60 -10.19 -5.62 12.73
C HIS A 60 -11.00 -4.31 12.87
N MET A 61 -10.55 -3.37 13.70
CA MET A 61 -11.16 -2.04 13.82
C MET A 61 -11.08 -1.27 12.49
N LEU A 62 -9.92 -1.27 11.85
CA LEU A 62 -9.71 -0.63 10.55
C LEU A 62 -10.60 -1.24 9.46
N LYS A 63 -10.71 -2.58 9.43
CA LYS A 63 -11.60 -3.30 8.49
C LYS A 63 -13.06 -2.92 8.70
N LYS A 64 -13.52 -2.84 9.95
CA LYS A 64 -14.89 -2.40 10.27
C LYS A 64 -15.16 -0.96 9.83
N ILE A 65 -14.24 -0.04 10.09
CA ILE A 65 -14.36 1.35 9.63
C ILE A 65 -14.43 1.41 8.11
N SER A 66 -13.51 0.74 7.41
CA SER A 66 -13.47 0.70 5.94
C SER A 66 -14.79 0.19 5.36
N SER A 67 -15.39 -0.84 5.98
CA SER A 67 -16.61 -1.47 5.48
C SER A 67 -17.87 -0.65 5.80
N LYS A 68 -17.97 -0.08 7.01
CA LYS A 68 -19.18 0.61 7.49
C LYS A 68 -19.19 2.11 7.13
N TYR A 69 -18.03 2.73 7.00
CA TYR A 69 -17.87 4.18 6.80
C TYR A 69 -16.91 4.46 5.63
N PRO A 70 -17.30 4.18 4.38
CA PRO A 70 -16.42 4.27 3.21
C PRO A 70 -15.93 5.70 2.87
N TYR A 71 -16.51 6.72 3.51
CA TYR A 71 -16.04 8.10 3.39
C TYR A 71 -14.81 8.39 4.26
N ILE A 72 -14.47 7.51 5.21
CA ILE A 72 -13.27 7.61 6.03
C ILE A 72 -12.07 7.07 5.27
N ASP A 73 -11.00 7.87 5.22
CA ASP A 73 -9.74 7.48 4.61
C ASP A 73 -8.94 6.61 5.61
N VAL A 74 -9.10 5.30 5.49
CA VAL A 74 -8.37 4.31 6.31
C VAL A 74 -6.89 4.30 5.97
N LEU A 75 -6.50 4.65 4.74
CA LEU A 75 -5.10 4.72 4.37
C LEU A 75 -4.42 5.87 5.12
N TYR A 76 -5.05 7.04 5.19
CA TYR A 76 -4.57 8.15 6.01
C TYR A 76 -4.36 7.75 7.48
N ILE A 77 -5.27 6.95 8.06
CA ILE A 77 -5.11 6.50 9.45
C ILE A 77 -3.80 5.71 9.62
N ILE A 78 -3.50 4.83 8.66
CA ILE A 78 -2.32 3.94 8.69
C ILE A 78 -1.04 4.71 8.36
N THR A 79 -1.04 5.49 7.28
CA THR A 79 0.18 6.09 6.71
C THR A 79 0.45 7.52 7.17
N GLY A 80 -0.57 8.24 7.64
CA GLY A 80 -0.49 9.67 7.90
C GLY A 80 -0.57 10.55 6.65
N GLU A 81 -0.65 9.95 5.46
CA GLU A 81 -0.68 10.66 4.19
C GLU A 81 -2.12 10.72 3.67
N ARG A 82 -2.63 11.94 3.45
CA ARG A 82 -3.92 12.10 2.77
C ARG A 82 -3.68 11.94 1.28
N ILE A 83 -4.21 10.87 0.70
CA ILE A 83 -4.36 10.84 -0.74
C ILE A 83 -5.42 11.90 -1.05
N GLN A 84 -5.03 12.97 -1.75
CA GLN A 84 -6.01 13.85 -2.35
C GLN A 84 -6.88 12.97 -3.24
N LYS A 85 -8.13 12.72 -2.83
CA LYS A 85 -9.14 12.14 -3.72
C LYS A 85 -9.22 13.09 -4.89
N VAL A 86 -8.57 12.73 -5.99
CA VAL A 86 -8.58 13.48 -7.24
C VAL A 86 -10.05 13.50 -7.66
N SER A 87 -10.72 14.62 -7.38
CA SER A 87 -12.18 14.67 -7.38
C SER A 87 -12.77 14.70 -8.79
N LYS A 88 -11.93 14.88 -9.80
CA LYS A 88 -12.18 14.58 -11.21
C LYS A 88 -10.84 14.22 -11.80
N VAL A 89 -10.71 13.03 -12.38
CA VAL A 89 -9.56 12.77 -13.25
C VAL A 89 -9.73 13.73 -14.43
N ASP A 90 -8.83 14.68 -14.55
CA ASP A 90 -8.80 15.61 -15.67
C ASP A 90 -8.54 14.80 -16.93
N ASP A 91 -9.38 14.93 -17.96
CA ASP A 91 -9.24 14.19 -19.21
C ASP A 91 -7.84 14.42 -19.83
N SER A 92 -7.23 15.59 -19.58
CA SER A 92 -5.85 15.87 -19.98
C SER A 92 -4.79 15.05 -19.23
N LEU A 93 -5.06 14.67 -17.98
CA LEU A 93 -4.19 13.81 -17.20
C LEU A 93 -4.31 12.36 -17.67
N ILE A 94 -5.51 11.91 -18.04
CA ILE A 94 -5.73 10.60 -18.67
C ILE A 94 -4.95 10.53 -19.99
N GLU A 95 -5.10 11.53 -20.86
CA GLU A 95 -4.40 11.57 -22.15
C GLU A 95 -2.87 11.59 -21.97
N LEU A 96 -2.36 12.28 -20.95
CA LEU A 96 -0.94 12.28 -20.62
C LEU A 96 -0.45 10.88 -20.19
N TYR A 97 -1.20 10.18 -19.34
CA TYR A 97 -0.85 8.83 -18.90
C TYR A 97 -0.99 7.81 -20.04
N GLU A 98 -1.98 7.93 -20.90
CA GLU A 98 -2.15 7.09 -22.09
C GLU A 98 -0.94 7.22 -23.03
N LYS A 99 -0.54 8.46 -23.37
CA LYS A 99 0.68 8.70 -24.15
C LYS A 99 1.93 8.12 -23.48
N LYS A 100 2.00 8.18 -22.15
CA LYS A 100 3.15 7.64 -21.43
C LYS A 100 3.17 6.10 -21.45
N ILE A 101 1.99 5.47 -21.36
CA ILE A 101 1.86 4.02 -21.48
C ILE A 101 2.25 3.55 -22.87
N GLU A 102 1.82 4.24 -23.93
CA GLU A 102 2.21 3.94 -25.31
C GLU A 102 3.74 3.99 -25.49
N GLN A 103 4.40 5.06 -25.02
CA GLN A 103 5.86 5.17 -25.06
C GLN A 103 6.57 4.03 -24.33
N LEU A 104 6.04 3.61 -23.18
CA LEU A 104 6.63 2.51 -22.40
C LEU A 104 6.46 1.17 -23.13
N GLN A 105 5.33 0.95 -23.78
CA GLN A 105 5.07 -0.25 -24.58
C GLN A 105 5.98 -0.32 -25.82
N GLU A 106 6.18 0.79 -26.52
CA GLU A 106 7.12 0.87 -27.65
C GLU A 106 8.55 0.53 -27.19
N MET A 107 8.98 1.08 -26.06
CA MET A 107 10.28 0.79 -25.49
C MET A 107 10.41 -0.67 -25.04
N GLU A 108 9.34 -1.26 -24.49
CA GLU A 108 9.32 -2.68 -24.14
C GLU A 108 9.53 -3.57 -25.37
N VAL A 109 8.80 -3.31 -26.46
CA VAL A 109 8.95 -4.04 -27.73
C VAL A 109 10.38 -3.92 -28.27
N PHE A 110 10.96 -2.72 -28.21
CA PHE A 110 12.34 -2.49 -28.64
C PHE A 110 13.35 -3.28 -27.79
N LEU A 111 13.19 -3.27 -26.47
CA LEU A 111 14.06 -4.03 -25.56
C LEU A 111 13.91 -5.54 -25.74
N GLN A 112 12.69 -6.05 -25.95
CA GLN A 112 12.45 -7.46 -26.25
C GLN A 112 13.17 -7.90 -27.53
N LYS A 113 13.19 -7.03 -28.56
CA LYS A 113 13.94 -7.30 -29.80
C LYS A 113 15.44 -7.42 -29.53
N GLN A 114 16.04 -6.49 -28.78
CA GLN A 114 17.46 -6.58 -28.43
C GLN A 114 17.79 -7.84 -27.62
N ILE A 115 16.94 -8.22 -26.67
CA ILE A 115 17.12 -9.45 -25.89
C ILE A 115 17.11 -10.67 -26.80
N LYS A 116 16.20 -10.71 -27.79
CA LYS A 116 16.13 -11.80 -28.77
C LYS A 116 17.43 -11.91 -29.57
N GLU A 117 17.91 -10.80 -30.11
CA GLU A 117 19.16 -10.75 -30.88
C GLU A 117 20.37 -11.22 -30.04
N LEU A 118 20.44 -10.78 -28.78
CA LEU A 118 21.49 -11.25 -27.85
C LEU A 118 21.38 -12.74 -27.52
N ARG A 119 20.17 -13.28 -27.41
CA ARG A 119 19.96 -14.73 -27.20
C ARG A 119 20.42 -15.53 -28.41
N GLU A 120 20.03 -15.13 -29.61
CA GLU A 120 20.45 -15.77 -30.86
C GLU A 120 21.97 -15.72 -31.02
N HIS A 121 22.58 -14.56 -30.71
CA HIS A 121 24.03 -14.41 -30.72
C HIS A 121 24.72 -15.33 -29.69
N ASN A 122 24.18 -15.41 -28.47
CA ASN A 122 24.71 -16.29 -27.44
C ASN A 122 24.58 -17.77 -27.82
N GLU A 123 23.45 -18.19 -28.40
CA GLU A 123 23.25 -19.54 -28.91
C GLU A 123 24.25 -19.88 -30.02
N TYR A 124 24.51 -18.93 -30.91
CA TYR A 124 25.53 -19.08 -31.94
C TYR A 124 26.93 -19.26 -31.33
N ILE A 125 27.34 -18.41 -30.38
CA ILE A 125 28.62 -18.57 -29.67
C ILE A 125 28.69 -19.95 -29.01
N TRP A 126 27.65 -20.36 -28.30
CA TRP A 126 27.61 -21.67 -27.66
C TRP A 126 27.67 -22.81 -28.67
N SER A 127 27.14 -22.67 -29.88
CA SER A 127 27.28 -23.69 -30.94
C SER A 127 28.74 -23.92 -31.34
N LEU A 128 29.57 -22.86 -31.31
CA LEU A 128 30.98 -22.90 -31.69
C LEU A 128 31.91 -23.45 -30.59
N VAL A 129 31.46 -23.51 -29.33
CA VAL A 129 32.27 -24.02 -28.21
C VAL A 129 32.39 -25.56 -28.30
N PRO A 130 33.60 -26.14 -28.26
CA PRO A 130 33.80 -27.60 -28.28
C PRO A 130 33.16 -28.31 -27.07
N ASN A 131 32.68 -29.54 -27.27
CA ASN A 131 31.92 -30.32 -26.27
C ASN A 131 32.66 -30.59 -24.94
N ALA A 132 33.99 -30.51 -24.90
CA ALA A 132 34.77 -30.74 -23.69
C ALA A 132 34.64 -29.61 -22.65
N GLU A 133 34.39 -28.37 -23.09
CA GLU A 133 34.25 -27.20 -22.20
C GLU A 133 32.81 -27.00 -21.72
N LYS A 134 31.82 -27.42 -22.52
CA LYS A 134 30.38 -27.36 -22.17
C LYS A 134 30.01 -28.20 -20.93
N LYS A 135 30.78 -29.25 -20.61
CA LYS A 135 30.55 -30.12 -19.43
C LYS A 135 31.05 -29.53 -18.11
N LYS A 136 31.95 -28.54 -18.12
CA LYS A 136 32.48 -27.91 -16.89
C LYS A 136 31.51 -26.91 -16.24
N HIS A 137 30.53 -26.39 -16.97
CA HIS A 137 29.60 -25.36 -16.47
C HIS A 137 28.19 -25.83 -16.09
N LYS A 138 27.82 -27.10 -16.36
CA LYS A 138 26.50 -27.65 -15.97
C LYS A 138 26.50 -28.44 -14.66
N GLY A 139 27.61 -28.44 -13.91
CA GLY A 139 27.73 -29.11 -12.61
C GLY A 139 28.38 -28.19 -11.58
N GLY A 140 27.60 -27.28 -11.03
CA GLY A 140 27.96 -26.35 -9.96
C GLY A 140 26.72 -25.75 -9.36
#